data_AF-A0A2V7BWX2-F1
#
_entry.id   AF-A0A2V7BWX2-F1
#
_cell.length_a   1.000
_cell.length_b   1.000
_cell.length_c   1.000
_cell.angle_alpha   90.00
_cell.angle_beta   90.00
_cell.angle_gamma   90.00
#
_symmetry.space_group_name_H-M   'P 1'
#
loop_
_entity.id
_entity.type
_entity.pdbx_description
1 polymer ?
#
loop_
_entity_poly.entity_id
_entity_poly.type
_entity_poly.pdbx_seq_one_letter_code
_entity_poly.pdbx_strand_id
1 'polypeptide(L)'
;VNYVGMTYGPIGAFLAEFFPSRIRYTSVSVPYHIGNGWGGGLVPIVTTSMYLSTGSVGYALIYPIVVPAVMFLIAIFVMPETRKHSIWEEGAIEATRSRA
;
A
#
# COMPACT_ATOMS: atom_id res chain seq x y z
N VAL A 1 -1.83 19.70 4.06
CA VAL A 1 -1.68 19.43 2.61
C VAL A 1 -0.31 18.83 2.25
N ASN A 2 0.81 19.34 2.79
CA ASN A 2 2.15 18.84 2.45
C ASN A 2 2.39 17.32 2.67
N TYR A 3 1.95 16.74 3.79
CA TYR A 3 2.23 15.31 4.08
C TYR A 3 1.40 14.32 3.25
N VAL A 4 0.13 14.64 3.04
CA VAL A 4 -0.79 13.83 2.22
C VAL A 4 -0.37 13.88 0.74
N GLY A 5 0.09 15.03 0.24
CA GLY A 5 0.59 15.14 -1.14
C GLY A 5 1.83 14.27 -1.41
N MET A 6 2.78 14.22 -0.46
CA MET A 6 4.00 13.40 -0.60
C MET A 6 3.72 11.90 -0.67
N THR A 7 2.63 11.44 -0.08
CA THR A 7 2.25 10.02 -0.04
C THR A 7 1.29 9.64 -1.16
N TYR A 8 0.24 10.43 -1.38
CA TYR A 8 -0.78 10.14 -2.40
C TYR A 8 -0.30 10.42 -3.84
N GLY A 9 0.62 11.35 -4.04
CA GLY A 9 1.21 11.64 -5.35
C GLY A 9 1.84 10.42 -6.02
N PRO A 10 2.83 9.76 -5.40
CA PRO A 10 3.48 8.58 -6.00
C PRO A 10 2.58 7.34 -6.05
N ILE A 11 1.61 7.18 -5.13
CA ILE A 11 0.71 6.02 -5.10
C ILE A 11 0.00 5.79 -6.44
N GLY A 12 -0.51 6.86 -7.05
CA GLY A 12 -1.22 6.74 -8.33
C GLY A 12 -0.33 6.28 -9.49
N ALA A 13 0.91 6.78 -9.55
CA ALA A 13 1.88 6.40 -10.58
C ALA A 13 2.30 4.93 -10.42
N PHE A 14 2.65 4.51 -9.20
CA PHE A 14 3.02 3.12 -8.92
C PHE A 14 1.90 2.14 -9.25
N LEU A 15 0.67 2.42 -8.79
CA LEU A 15 -0.48 1.56 -9.08
C LEU A 15 -0.75 1.45 -10.59
N ALA A 16 -0.50 2.50 -11.38
CA ALA A 16 -0.63 2.43 -12.82
C ALA A 16 0.48 1.61 -13.51
N GLU A 17 1.68 1.57 -12.93
CA GLU A 17 2.82 0.82 -13.48
C GLU A 17 2.75 -0.68 -13.21
N PHE A 18 2.22 -1.13 -12.05
CA PHE A 18 2.17 -2.57 -11.72
C PHE A 18 1.13 -3.36 -12.52
N PHE A 19 0.10 -2.71 -13.05
CA PHE A 19 -1.02 -3.40 -13.69
C PHE A 19 -1.16 -3.04 -15.18
N PRO A 20 -1.38 -4.05 -16.05
CA PRO A 20 -1.66 -3.84 -17.48
C PRO A 20 -2.87 -2.92 -17.68
N SER A 21 -2.78 -2.01 -18.66
CA SER A 21 -3.80 -1.01 -18.97
C SER A 21 -5.22 -1.61 -19.10
N ARG A 22 -5.36 -2.77 -19.73
CA ARG A 22 -6.64 -3.48 -19.95
C ARG A 22 -7.39 -3.88 -18.68
N ILE A 23 -6.69 -4.15 -17.57
CA ILE A 23 -7.29 -4.58 -16.28
C ILE A 23 -7.01 -3.60 -15.14
N ARG A 24 -6.24 -2.54 -15.40
CA ARG A 24 -5.71 -1.61 -14.40
C ARG A 24 -6.79 -1.09 -13.45
N TYR A 25 -7.96 -0.69 -13.96
CA TYR A 25 -9.02 -0.14 -13.12
C TYR A 25 -9.48 -1.14 -12.04
N THR A 26 -9.78 -2.37 -12.43
CA THR A 26 -10.21 -3.43 -11.53
C THR A 26 -9.06 -3.87 -10.61
N SER A 27 -7.85 -4.06 -11.16
CA SER A 27 -6.70 -4.54 -10.41
C SER A 27 -6.14 -3.54 -9.42
N VAL A 28 -6.26 -2.23 -9.67
CA VAL A 28 -5.88 -1.16 -8.72
C VAL A 28 -6.90 -1.01 -7.60
N SER A 29 -8.18 -1.19 -7.89
CA SER A 29 -9.27 -1.04 -6.92
C SER A 29 -9.18 -2.05 -5.77
N VAL A 30 -8.82 -3.31 -6.05
CA VAL A 30 -8.71 -4.38 -5.06
C VAL A 30 -7.69 -4.07 -3.93
N PRO A 31 -6.40 -3.82 -4.22
CA PRO A 31 -5.44 -3.48 -3.17
C PRO A 31 -5.78 -2.15 -2.49
N TYR A 32 -6.37 -1.18 -3.21
CA TYR A 32 -6.80 0.09 -2.61
C TYR A 32 -7.91 -0.11 -1.56
N HIS A 33 -8.95 -0.90 -1.87
CA HIS A 33 -10.03 -1.16 -0.93
C HIS A 33 -9.64 -2.10 0.21
N ILE A 34 -8.80 -3.11 -0.05
CA ILE A 34 -8.29 -3.98 1.00
C ILE A 34 -7.40 -3.18 1.96
N GLY A 35 -6.49 -2.35 1.43
CA GLY A 35 -5.62 -1.48 2.21
C GLY A 35 -6.42 -0.49 3.06
N ASN A 36 -7.38 0.23 2.47
CA ASN A 36 -8.20 1.20 3.20
C ASN A 36 -9.17 0.52 4.18
N GLY A 37 -9.78 -0.60 3.78
CA GLY A 37 -10.77 -1.30 4.60
C GLY A 37 -10.15 -1.98 5.81
N TRP A 38 -9.16 -2.83 5.58
CA TRP A 38 -8.53 -3.60 6.66
C TRP A 38 -7.44 -2.81 7.39
N GLY A 39 -6.54 -2.18 6.64
CA GLY A 39 -5.44 -1.40 7.20
C GLY A 39 -5.94 -0.12 7.88
N GLY A 40 -6.75 0.68 7.19
CA GLY A 40 -7.27 1.95 7.71
C GLY A 40 -8.53 1.82 8.57
N GLY A 41 -9.51 1.03 8.13
CA GLY A 41 -10.83 0.94 8.76
C GLY A 41 -10.81 0.28 10.15
N LEU A 42 -9.84 -0.59 10.42
CA LEU A 42 -9.69 -1.21 11.75
C LEU A 42 -8.99 -0.31 12.77
N VAL A 43 -8.26 0.72 12.32
CA VAL A 43 -7.53 1.65 13.21
C VAL A 43 -8.41 2.20 14.33
N PRO A 44 -9.59 2.81 14.08
CA PRO A 44 -10.40 3.38 15.17
C PRO A 44 -10.89 2.31 16.16
N ILE A 45 -11.24 1.11 15.69
CA ILE A 45 -11.73 0.01 16.54
C ILE A 45 -10.61 -0.49 17.46
N VAL A 46 -9.42 -0.75 16.90
CA VAL A 46 -8.28 -1.27 17.65
C VAL A 46 -7.72 -0.20 18.60
N THR A 47 -7.50 1.02 18.10
CA THR A 47 -6.96 2.14 18.89
C THR A 47 -7.86 2.46 20.07
N THR A 48 -9.19 2.52 19.85
CA THR A 48 -10.15 2.81 20.92
C THR A 48 -10.21 1.67 21.94
N SER A 49 -10.26 0.41 21.49
CA SER A 49 -10.31 -0.74 22.42
C SER A 49 -9.03 -0.90 23.24
N MET A 50 -7.85 -0.67 22.64
CA MET A 50 -6.58 -0.65 23.36
C MET A 50 -6.52 0.50 24.38
N TYR A 51 -6.98 1.70 24.01
CA TYR A 51 -7.03 2.82 24.94
C TYR A 51 -7.97 2.55 26.12
N LEU A 52 -9.17 2.02 25.87
CA LEU A 52 -10.15 1.72 26.92
C LEU A 52 -9.66 0.64 27.90
N SER A 53 -8.81 -0.28 27.46
CA SER A 53 -8.28 -1.36 28.30
C SER A 53 -7.01 -0.97 29.06
N THR A 54 -6.15 -0.13 28.50
CA THR A 54 -4.87 0.26 29.13
C THR A 54 -4.87 1.66 29.75
N GLY A 55 -5.81 2.52 29.38
CA GLY A 55 -5.83 3.94 29.76
C GLY A 55 -4.68 4.77 29.18
N SER A 56 -3.85 4.18 28.31
CA SER A 56 -2.62 4.80 27.80
C SER A 56 -2.69 5.00 26.29
N VAL A 57 -2.42 6.24 25.87
CA VAL A 57 -2.35 6.62 24.45
C VAL A 57 -1.21 5.89 23.75
N GLY A 58 -0.11 5.57 24.45
CA GLY A 58 1.03 4.87 23.87
C GLY A 58 0.66 3.50 23.31
N TYR A 59 -0.14 2.72 24.05
CA TYR A 59 -0.62 1.42 23.58
C TYR A 59 -1.60 1.53 22.43
N ALA A 60 -2.45 2.55 22.44
CA ALA A 60 -3.40 2.82 21.36
C ALA A 60 -2.69 3.11 20.02
N LEU A 61 -1.51 3.73 20.07
CA LEU A 61 -0.72 4.08 18.87
C LEU A 61 0.07 2.92 18.28
N ILE A 62 0.17 1.77 18.95
CA ILE A 62 0.93 0.62 18.45
C ILE A 62 0.38 0.17 17.09
N TYR A 63 -0.94 0.03 16.95
CA TYR A 63 -1.54 -0.42 15.70
C TYR A 63 -1.28 0.53 14.50
N PRO A 64 -1.61 1.84 14.57
CA PRO A 64 -1.41 2.75 13.45
C PRO A 64 0.06 3.04 13.13
N ILE A 65 1.01 2.67 13.99
CA ILE A 65 2.45 2.83 13.74
C ILE A 65 3.06 1.54 13.21
N VAL A 66 2.88 0.42 13.93
CA VAL A 66 3.56 -0.84 13.64
C VAL A 66 3.03 -1.45 12.35
N VAL A 67 1.72 -1.41 12.10
CA VAL A 67 1.14 -2.05 10.90
C VAL A 67 1.66 -1.38 9.61
N PRO A 68 1.60 -0.04 9.44
CA PRO A 68 2.20 0.61 8.27
C PRO A 68 3.72 0.44 8.19
N ALA A 69 4.44 0.42 9.32
CA ALA A 69 5.89 0.21 9.32
C ALA A 69 6.27 -1.18 8.79
N VAL A 70 5.56 -2.23 9.21
CA VAL A 70 5.76 -3.59 8.69
C VAL A 70 5.42 -3.65 7.20
N MET A 71 4.32 -3.03 6.77
CA MET A 71 3.94 -3.00 5.34
C MET A 71 4.98 -2.25 4.49
N PHE A 72 5.56 -1.17 5.01
CA PHE A 72 6.64 -0.45 4.36
C PHE A 72 7.90 -1.32 4.19
N LEU A 73 8.29 -2.06 5.22
CA LEU A 73 9.41 -3.01 5.14
C LEU A 73 9.14 -4.10 4.10
N ILE A 74 7.93 -4.69 4.11
CA ILE A 74 7.54 -5.69 3.10
C ILE A 74 7.61 -5.08 1.70
N ALA A 75 7.13 -3.86 1.50
CA ALA A 75 7.19 -3.19 0.21
C ALA A 75 8.64 -3.01 -0.28
N ILE A 76 9.57 -2.61 0.60
CA ILE A 76 10.99 -2.48 0.22
C ILE A 76 11.57 -3.78 -0.34
N PHE A 77 11.22 -4.93 0.23
CA PHE A 77 11.80 -6.21 -0.17
C PHE A 77 11.04 -6.94 -1.29
N VAL A 78 9.73 -6.72 -1.40
CA VAL A 78 8.85 -7.48 -2.31
C VAL A 78 8.48 -6.70 -3.56
N MET A 79 8.45 -5.37 -3.50
CA MET A 79 7.95 -4.54 -4.60
C MET A 79 8.97 -4.50 -5.74
N PRO A 80 8.58 -4.91 -6.97
CA PRO A 80 9.48 -4.85 -8.12
C PRO A 80 9.77 -3.40 -8.54
N GLU A 81 10.98 -3.16 -9.03
CA GLU A 81 11.37 -1.88 -9.62
C GLU A 81 10.70 -1.70 -11.00
N THR A 82 9.92 -0.63 -11.16
CA THR A 82 9.11 -0.37 -12.35
C THR A 82 9.71 0.68 -13.30
N ARG A 83 10.76 1.42 -12.91
CA ARG A 83 11.32 2.55 -13.70
C ARG A 83 11.74 2.23 -15.13
N LYS A 84 12.06 0.96 -15.44
CA LYS A 84 12.57 0.53 -16.75
C LYS A 84 11.49 -0.09 -17.64
N HIS A 85 10.24 -0.16 -17.17
CA HIS A 85 9.15 -0.79 -17.89
C HIS A 85 8.21 0.27 -18.46
N SER A 86 8.00 0.22 -19.78
CA SER A 86 7.02 1.09 -20.43
C SER A 86 5.60 0.65 -20.08
N ILE A 87 4.78 1.59 -19.60
CA ILE A 87 3.35 1.34 -19.32
C ILE A 87 2.51 1.02 -20.57
N TRP A 88 3.09 1.26 -21.75
CA TRP A 88 2.47 1.02 -23.07
C TRP A 88 2.85 -0.34 -23.66
N GLU A 89 3.83 -1.01 -23.06
CA GLU A 89 4.36 -2.29 -23.54
C GLU A 89 3.82 -3.42 -22.65
N GLU A 90 2.71 -4.03 -23.09
CA GLU A 90 2.05 -5.09 -22.32
C GLU A 90 2.97 -6.31 -22.14
N GLY A 91 3.16 -6.76 -20.89
CA GLY A 91 3.94 -7.96 -20.57
C GLY A 91 5.40 -7.72 -20.19
N ALA A 92 5.90 -6.47 -20.18
CA ALA A 92 7.30 -6.16 -19.83
C ALA A 92 7.71 -6.65 -18.41
N ILE A 93 6.79 -6.57 -17.44
CA ILE A 93 7.01 -7.05 -16.06
C ILE A 93 7.00 -8.59 -16.01
N GLU A 94 6.11 -9.23 -16.78
CA GLU A 94 5.95 -10.69 -16.81
C GLU A 94 7.11 -11.38 -17.53
N ALA A 95 7.60 -10.77 -18.62
CA ALA A 95 8.80 -11.19 -19.34
C ALA A 95 10.09 -11.07 -18.50
N THR A 96 10.15 -10.12 -17.56
CA THR A 96 11.28 -9.97 -16.65
C THR A 96 11.23 -10.99 -15.51
N ARG A 97 10.04 -11.27 -14.98
CA ARG A 97 9.84 -12.26 -13.91
C ARG A 97 10.03 -13.71 -14.39
N SER A 98 9.84 -13.97 -15.69
CA SER A 98 10.17 -15.24 -16.34
C SER A 98 11.68 -15.48 -16.55
N ARG A 99 12.51 -14.45 -16.43
CA ARG A 99 13.95 -14.49 -16.71
C ARG A 99 14.83 -14.48 -15.45
N ALA A 100 14.22 -14.39 -14.27
CA ALA A 100 14.88 -14.49 -12.97
C ALA A 100 14.56 -15.85 -12.33
#